data_AF-A0AAV0WTM7-F1
#
_entry.id   AF-A0AAV0WTM7-F1
#
_cell.length_a   1.000
_cell.length_b   1.000
_cell.length_c   1.000
_cell.angle_alpha   90.00
_cell.angle_beta   90.00
_cell.angle_gamma   90.00
#
_symmetry.space_group_name_H-M   'P 1'
#
loop_
_entity.id
_entity.type
_entity.pdbx_description
1 polymer ?
#
loop_
_entity_poly.entity_id
_entity_poly.type
_entity_poly.pdbx_seq_one_letter_code
_entity_poly.pdbx_strand_id
1 'polypeptide(L)' 'MGQQLREMWLTYSKSKTQMYCIDCILFPGRGKEKPNKSWVKDGFRNWSSCTQSIISHETSSSHIYSSLKLKLRQSSLP' A
#
# COMPACT_ATOMS: atom_id res chain seq x y z
N MET A 1 -3.95 -12.20 23.72
CA MET A 1 -4.72 -11.57 22.62
C MET A 1 -3.72 -11.15 21.57
N GLY A 2 -3.52 -11.98 20.54
CA GLY A 2 -2.52 -11.73 19.51
C GLY A 2 -2.92 -10.50 18.70
N GLN A 3 -2.22 -9.39 18.87
CA GLN A 3 -2.25 -8.34 17.88
C GLN A 3 -1.51 -8.91 16.66
N GLN A 4 -2.28 -9.48 15.74
CA GLN A 4 -1.79 -9.70 14.39
C GLN A 4 -1.42 -8.31 13.88
N LEU A 5 -0.12 -8.00 13.89
CA LEU A 5 0.46 -6.85 13.23
C LEU A 5 -0.01 -6.96 11.77
N ARG A 6 -1.15 -6.32 11.46
CA ARG A 6 -1.50 -6.00 10.08
C ARG A 6 -0.30 -5.21 9.60
N GLU A 7 0.51 -5.85 8.75
CA GLU A 7 1.63 -5.24 8.07
C GLU A 7 1.20 -3.84 7.67
N MET A 8 1.81 -2.82 8.28
CA MET A 8 1.38 -1.44 8.13
C MET A 8 1.80 -0.95 6.75
N TRP A 9 1.12 -1.47 5.73
CA TRP A 9 1.32 -1.16 4.32
C TRP A 9 0.98 0.30 4.03
N LEU A 10 0.19 0.96 4.89
CA LEU A 10 -0.22 2.35 4.77
C LEU A 10 0.58 3.24 5.73
N THR A 11 1.22 4.27 5.20
CA THR A 11 1.93 5.30 5.98
C THR A 11 1.37 6.69 5.72
N TYR A 12 1.45 7.55 6.73
CA TYR A 12 1.00 8.92 6.66
C TYR A 12 2.17 9.88 6.86
N SER A 13 2.36 10.80 5.91
CA SER A 13 3.34 11.87 6.03
C SER A 13 2.70 13.11 6.62
N LYS A 14 3.08 13.48 7.85
CA LYS A 14 2.62 14.71 8.52
C LYS A 14 3.02 15.97 7.75
N SER A 15 4.21 16.01 7.16
CA SER A 15 4.73 17.18 6.44
C SER A 15 3.96 17.49 5.15
N LYS A 16 3.39 16.46 4.52
CA LYS A 16 2.64 16.60 3.26
C LYS A 16 1.13 16.42 3.44
N THR A 17 0.68 16.01 4.63
CA THR A 17 -0.72 15.69 4.93
C THR A 17 -1.29 14.69 3.92
N GLN A 18 -0.50 13.65 3.62
CA GLN A 18 -0.77 12.69 2.55
C GLN A 18 -0.46 11.26 3.01
N MET A 19 -1.23 10.31 2.48
CA MET A 19 -1.05 8.88 2.71
C MET A 19 -0.34 8.20 1.54
N TYR A 20 0.45 7.19 1.86
CA TYR A 20 1.25 6.43 0.91
C TYR A 20 1.17 4.93 1.22
N CYS A 21 1.21 4.10 0.19
CA CYS A 21 1.32 2.65 0.34
C CYS A 21 2.78 2.21 0.23
N ILE A 22 3.34 1.74 1.33
CA ILE A 22 4.71 1.22 1.43
C ILE A 22 4.90 0.02 0.49
N ASP A 23 3.99 -0.95 0.51
CA ASP A 23 4.09 -2.15 -0.32
C ASP A 23 4.20 -1.79 -1.81
N CYS A 24 3.33 -0.89 -2.29
CA CYS A 24 3.32 -0.41 -3.67
C CYS A 24 4.56 0.44 -4.02
N ILE A 25 5.15 1.13 -3.03
CA ILE A 25 6.40 1.89 -3.21
C ILE A 25 7.59 0.94 -3.36
N LEU A 26 7.66 -0.09 -2.50
CA LEU A 26 8.79 -1.02 -2.45
C LEU A 26 8.75 -2.05 -3.57
N PHE A 27 7.55 -2.52 -3.93
CA PHE A 27 7.34 -3.61 -4.88
C PHE A 27 6.38 -3.23 -6.02
N PRO A 28 6.62 -2.14 -6.76
CA PRO A 28 5.70 -1.70 -7.80
C PRO A 28 5.59 -2.75 -8.92
N GLY A 29 4.36 -3.14 -9.22
CA GLY A 29 4.03 -3.98 -10.39
C GLY A 29 4.25 -3.25 -11.71
N ARG A 30 4.10 -3.98 -12.83
CA ARG A 30 4.21 -3.46 -14.20
C ARG A 30 2.89 -3.69 -14.95
N GLY A 31 2.68 -2.94 -16.04
CA GLY A 31 1.47 -3.08 -16.86
C GLY A 31 0.19 -2.89 -16.06
N LYS A 32 -0.65 -3.94 -16.00
CA LYS A 32 -1.93 -3.95 -15.29
C LYS A 32 -1.81 -3.90 -13.75
N GLU A 33 -0.63 -4.19 -13.21
CA GLU A 33 -0.35 -4.19 -11.77
C GLU A 33 0.40 -2.93 -11.33
N LYS A 34 0.54 -1.95 -12.23
CA LYS A 34 1.22 -0.70 -11.94
C LYS A 34 0.42 0.08 -10.88
N PRO A 35 1.02 0.44 -9.74
CA PRO A 35 0.32 1.18 -8.71
C PRO A 35 0.00 2.60 -9.17
N ASN A 36 -1.15 3.11 -8.72
CA ASN A 36 -1.55 4.48 -8.99
C ASN A 36 -0.58 5.45 -8.28
N LYS A 37 -0.12 6.48 -9.01
CA LYS A 37 0.82 7.52 -8.54
C LYS A 37 0.35 8.18 -7.24
N SER A 38 -0.96 8.29 -7.02
CA SER A 38 -1.54 8.82 -5.78
C SER A 38 -1.10 8.04 -4.54
N TRP A 39 -0.81 6.75 -4.64
CA TRP A 39 -0.40 5.93 -3.49
C TRP A 39 1.12 5.83 -3.32
N VAL A 40 1.91 6.20 -4.34
CA VAL A 40 3.36 5.98 -4.34
C VAL A 40 4.20 7.25 -4.41
N LYS A 41 3.75 8.28 -5.15
CA LYS A 41 4.56 9.47 -5.45
C LYS A 41 3.86 10.76 -5.07
N ASP A 42 2.65 10.96 -5.59
CA ASP A 42 1.88 12.18 -5.38
C ASP A 42 1.30 12.25 -3.97
N GLY A 43 0.95 11.11 -3.37
CA GLY A 43 0.38 11.03 -2.03
C GLY A 43 -1.12 11.25 -2.03
N PHE A 44 -1.84 10.34 -1.38
CA PHE A 44 -3.28 10.35 -1.34
C PHE A 44 -3.75 11.39 -0.32
N ARG A 45 -4.59 12.34 -0.78
CA ARG A 45 -5.05 13.49 0.02
C ARG A 45 -6.57 13.55 0.19
N ASN A 46 -7.33 12.61 -0.39
CA ASN A 46 -8.79 12.70 -0.40
C ASN A 46 -9.40 12.11 0.89
N TRP A 47 -9.45 12.93 1.93
CA TRP A 47 -9.90 12.52 3.26
C TRP A 47 -11.39 12.20 3.34
N SER A 48 -12.23 12.90 2.57
CA SER A 48 -13.70 12.76 2.60
C SER A 48 -14.21 11.36 2.24
N SER A 49 -13.49 10.65 1.37
CA SER A 49 -13.79 9.26 0.97
C SER A 49 -12.60 8.34 1.28
N CYS A 50 -11.84 8.68 2.33
CA CYS A 50 -10.60 8.01 2.70
C CYS A 50 -10.81 6.51 2.91
N THR A 51 -11.74 6.12 3.78
CA THR A 51 -11.97 4.72 4.13
C THR A 51 -12.30 3.87 2.90
N GLN A 52 -13.19 4.35 2.03
CA GLN A 52 -13.57 3.62 0.82
C GLN A 52 -12.42 3.54 -0.19
N SER A 53 -11.62 4.61 -0.29
CA SER A 53 -10.42 4.62 -1.14
C SER A 53 -9.34 3.67 -0.64
N ILE A 54 -9.15 3.57 0.68
CA ILE A 54 -8.23 2.62 1.31
C ILE A 54 -8.68 1.19 1.04
N ILE A 55 -9.95 0.86 1.27
CA ILE A 55 -10.50 -0.48 1.01
C ILE A 55 -10.38 -0.83 -0.49
N SER A 56 -10.72 0.12 -1.36
CA SER A 56 -10.58 -0.07 -2.82
C SER A 56 -9.12 -0.25 -3.24
N HIS A 57 -8.18 0.42 -2.58
CA HIS A 57 -6.75 0.25 -2.86
C HIS A 57 -6.23 -1.08 -2.33
N GLU A 58 -6.58 -1.47 -1.10
CA GLU A 58 -6.19 -2.75 -0.48
C GLU A 58 -6.62 -3.95 -1.34
N THR A 59 -7.79 -3.84 -1.97
CA THR A 59 -8.36 -4.87 -2.85
C THR A 59 -7.93 -4.72 -4.32
N SER A 60 -7.12 -3.72 -4.66
CA SER A 60 -6.62 -3.51 -6.02
C SER A 60 -5.57 -4.55 -6.39
N SER A 61 -5.57 -5.00 -7.64
CA SER A 61 -4.54 -5.89 -8.20
C SER A 61 -3.12 -5.38 -7.95
N SER A 62 -2.89 -4.07 -8.08
CA SER A 62 -1.59 -3.45 -7.84
C SER A 62 -1.09 -3.60 -6.40
N HIS A 63 -1.98 -3.43 -5.42
CA HIS A 63 -1.67 -3.63 -4.00
C HIS A 63 -1.49 -5.11 -3.68
N ILE A 64 -2.42 -5.97 -4.12
CA ILE A 64 -2.36 -7.41 -3.91
C ILE A 64 -1.04 -7.97 -4.44
N TYR A 65 -0.64 -7.61 -5.66
CA TYR A 65 0.65 -8.02 -6.22
C TYR A 65 1.83 -7.59 -5.34
N SER A 66 1.86 -6.33 -4.94
CA SER A 66 2.95 -5.75 -4.15
C SER A 66 3.04 -6.41 -2.78
N SER A 67 1.90 -6.63 -2.13
CA SER A 67 1.79 -7.28 -0.82
C SER A 67 2.17 -8.76 -0.88
N LEU A 68 1.71 -9.49 -1.90
CA LEU A 68 2.13 -10.87 -2.14
C LEU A 68 3.65 -10.98 -2.31
N LYS A 69 4.24 -10.08 -3.08
CA LYS A 69 5.69 -10.06 -3.32
C LYS A 69 6.48 -9.77 -2.04
N LEU A 70 5.99 -8.85 -1.19
CA LEU A 70 6.56 -8.59 0.13
C LEU A 70 6.51 -9.85 1.01
N LYS A 71 5.34 -10.48 1.12
CA LYS A 71 5.14 -11.69 1.95
C LYS A 71 6.00 -12.86 1.51
N LEU A 72 6.11 -13.09 0.19
CA LEU A 72 7.01 -14.10 -0.36
C LEU A 72 8.45 -13.84 0.05
N ARG A 73 8.90 -12.57 -0.01
CA ARG A 73 10.26 -12.20 0.38
C ARG A 73 10.50 -12.35 1.88
N GLN A 74 9.52 -12.01 2.73
CA GLN A 74 9.61 -12.23 4.17
C GLN A 74 9.68 -13.71 4.53
N SER A 75 8.86 -14.56 3.89
CA SER A 75 8.91 -16.01 4.10
C SER A 75 10.19 -16.67 3.59
N SER A 76 10.97 -15.97 2.76
CA SER A 76 12.22 -16.48 2.17
C SER A 76 13.47 -16.03 2.93
N LEU A 77 13.34 -15.22 3.99
CA LEU A 77 14.46 -14.81 4.83
C LEU A 77 14.67 -15.88 5.94
N PRO A 78 15.87 -16.48 6.04
CA PRO A 78 16.18 -17.52 7.03
C PRO A 78 16.25 -17.00 8.48
#